data_AF-A0A2E0BMG8-F1
#
_entry.id   AF-A0A2E0BMG8-F1
#
_cell.length_a   1.000
_cell.length_b   1.000
_cell.length_c   1.000
_cell.angle_alpha   90.00
_cell.angle_beta   90.00
_cell.angle_gamma   90.00
#
_symmetry.space_group_name_H-M   'P 1'
#
loop_
_entity.id
_entity.type
_entity.pdbx_description
1 polymer ?
#
loop_
_entity_poly.entity_id
_entity_poly.type
_entity_poly.pdbx_seq_one_letter_code
_entity_poly.pdbx_strand_id
1 'polypeptide(L)'
;MLDLYRIKYYNRNMILPESDKALHIIWELEYEMLNERNCGYTGSDMKKRLWEIKMRVDKAIAKAPTYHGDPNYEQEYLVEKIKGNV
;
A
#
# COMPACT_ATOMS: atom_id res chain seq x y z
N MET A 1 -9.06 30.97 -0.17
CA MET A 1 -9.38 30.61 1.23
C MET A 1 -10.74 29.92 1.42
N LEU A 2 -11.60 29.83 0.39
CA LEU A 2 -12.92 29.16 0.48
C LEU A 2 -12.92 27.66 0.15
N ASP A 3 -11.85 27.11 -0.42
CA ASP A 3 -11.82 25.70 -0.89
C ASP A 3 -11.46 24.67 0.20
N LEU A 4 -10.61 25.04 1.16
CA LEU A 4 -10.18 24.12 2.23
C LEU A 4 -11.30 23.78 3.22
N TYR A 5 -12.25 24.70 3.46
CA TYR A 5 -13.40 24.45 4.32
C TYR A 5 -14.51 23.66 3.63
N ARG A 6 -14.56 23.64 2.29
CA ARG A 6 -15.61 22.95 1.54
C ARG A 6 -15.41 21.44 1.47
N ILE A 7 -14.16 20.97 1.43
CA ILE A 7 -13.81 19.54 1.33
C ILE A 7 -14.17 18.76 2.61
N LYS A 8 -14.15 19.41 3.78
CA LYS A 8 -14.47 18.76 5.07
C LYS A 8 -15.94 18.33 5.21
N TYR A 9 -16.84 18.78 4.31
CA TYR A 9 -18.30 18.60 4.45
C TYR A 9 -18.97 17.80 3.32
N TYR A 10 -18.25 17.33 2.29
CA TYR A 10 -18.83 16.43 1.29
C TYR A 10 -18.76 14.98 1.77
N ASN A 11 -19.94 14.47 2.17
CA ASN A 11 -20.29 13.12 2.63
C ASN A 11 -20.08 12.78 4.11
N ARG A 12 -21.16 12.93 4.88
CA ARG A 12 -21.37 12.29 6.21
C ARG A 12 -21.27 10.75 6.21
N ASN A 13 -21.09 10.11 5.04
CA ASN A 13 -21.02 8.65 4.86
C ASN A 13 -19.71 8.16 4.22
N MET A 14 -18.72 9.04 4.01
CA MET A 14 -17.43 8.64 3.46
C MET A 14 -16.51 8.20 4.61
N ILE A 15 -16.13 6.92 4.61
CA ILE A 15 -15.09 6.41 5.50
C ILE A 15 -13.75 6.78 4.89
N LEU A 16 -12.99 7.65 5.54
CA LEU A 16 -11.58 7.91 5.23
C LEU A 16 -10.73 7.00 6.13
N PRO A 17 -10.20 5.88 5.62
CA PRO A 17 -9.41 4.97 6.43
C PRO A 17 -8.05 5.58 6.79
N GLU A 18 -7.61 5.38 8.04
CA GLU A 18 -6.23 5.66 8.44
C GLU A 18 -5.30 4.62 7.78
N SER A 19 -4.38 5.05 6.92
CA SER A 19 -3.42 4.16 6.25
C SER A 19 -2.15 3.90 7.05
N ASP A 20 -1.81 4.77 8.01
CA ASP A 20 -0.52 4.76 8.70
C ASP A 20 -0.27 3.44 9.45
N LYS A 21 -1.33 2.83 9.99
CA LYS A 21 -1.25 1.51 10.65
C LYS A 21 -0.87 0.42 9.66
N ALA A 22 -1.41 0.45 8.43
CA ALA A 22 -1.07 -0.54 7.42
C ALA A 22 0.38 -0.38 6.96
N LEU A 23 0.86 0.86 6.78
CA LEU A 23 2.26 1.14 6.45
C LEU A 23 3.20 0.69 7.58
N HIS A 24 2.83 0.93 8.84
CA HIS A 24 3.61 0.49 9.99
C HIS A 24 3.73 -1.04 10.04
N ILE A 25 2.63 -1.77 9.81
CA ILE A 25 2.64 -3.24 9.77
C ILE A 25 3.57 -3.75 8.66
N ILE A 26 3.56 -3.13 7.47
CA ILE A 26 4.46 -3.50 6.37
C ILE A 26 5.92 -3.33 6.81
N TRP A 27 6.23 -2.21 7.46
CA TRP A 27 7.57 -1.95 8.01
C TRP A 27 7.99 -2.97 9.07
N GLU A 28 7.11 -3.33 10.01
CA GLU A 28 7.40 -4.35 11.03
C GLU A 28 7.70 -5.72 10.39
N LEU A 29 6.90 -6.12 9.39
CA LEU A 29 7.11 -7.37 8.68
C LEU A 29 8.44 -7.39 7.91
N GLU A 30 8.80 -6.27 7.26
CA GLU A 30 10.09 -6.12 6.60
C GLU A 30 11.24 -6.19 7.60
N TYR A 31 11.15 -5.43 8.69
CA TYR A 31 12.15 -5.42 9.75
C TYR A 31 12.40 -6.82 10.32
N GLU A 32 11.33 -7.53 10.70
CA GLU A 32 11.44 -8.88 11.26
C GLU A 32 11.91 -9.90 10.22
N MET A 33 11.58 -9.74 8.94
CA MET A 33 12.08 -10.60 7.88
C MET A 33 13.60 -10.48 7.68
N LEU A 34 14.14 -9.27 7.86
CA LEU A 34 15.57 -8.97 7.69
C LEU A 34 16.38 -9.08 8.98
N ASN A 35 15.72 -9.26 10.13
CA ASN A 35 16.37 -9.33 11.43
C ASN A 35 17.22 -10.61 11.55
N GLU A 36 18.54 -10.45 11.71
CA GLU A 36 19.52 -11.54 11.83
C GLU A 36 19.25 -12.51 12.99
N ARG A 37 18.48 -12.07 14.00
CA ARG A 37 18.09 -12.91 15.15
C ARG A 37 17.01 -13.92 14.80
N ASN A 38 16.25 -13.67 13.74
CA ASN A 38 15.16 -14.53 13.32
C ASN A 38 15.68 -15.68 12.47
N CYS A 39 15.13 -16.88 12.70
CA CYS A 39 15.45 -18.02 11.87
C CYS A 39 14.73 -17.92 10.51
N GLY A 40 15.18 -18.72 9.54
CA GLY A 40 14.59 -18.73 8.20
C GLY A 40 13.10 -19.04 8.17
N TYR A 41 12.55 -19.77 9.16
CA TYR A 41 11.12 -20.01 9.28
C TYR A 41 10.34 -18.75 9.63
N THR A 42 10.82 -17.97 10.61
CA THR A 42 10.18 -16.70 11.01
C THR A 42 10.22 -15.70 9.85
N GLY A 43 11.38 -15.53 9.20
CA GLY A 43 11.50 -14.65 8.04
C GLY A 43 10.59 -15.07 6.88
N SER A 44 10.46 -16.37 6.63
CA SER A 44 9.55 -16.92 5.62
C SER A 44 8.08 -16.62 5.93
N ASP A 45 7.65 -16.73 7.19
CA ASP A 45 6.27 -16.38 7.59
C ASP A 45 5.99 -14.88 7.40
N MET A 46 6.93 -14.00 7.76
CA MET A 46 6.78 -12.56 7.54
C MET A 46 6.68 -12.24 6.04
N LYS A 47 7.53 -12.85 5.21
CA LYS A 47 7.48 -12.72 3.75
C LYS A 47 6.14 -13.18 3.19
N LYS A 48 5.59 -14.29 3.68
CA LYS A 48 4.27 -14.80 3.27
C LYS A 48 3.17 -13.78 3.57
N ARG A 49 3.18 -13.16 4.76
CA ARG A 49 2.21 -12.13 5.15
C ARG A 49 2.31 -10.89 4.26
N LEU A 50 3.53 -10.42 3.96
CA LEU A 50 3.75 -9.33 3.00
C LEU A 50 3.18 -9.67 1.62
N TRP A 51 3.36 -10.91 1.17
CA TRP A 51 2.81 -11.36 -0.10
C TRP A 51 1.27 -11.36 -0.12
N GLU A 52 0.65 -11.81 0.97
CA GLU A 52 -0.81 -11.76 1.11
C GLU A 52 -1.36 -10.33 1.07
N ILE A 53 -0.68 -9.38 1.76
CA ILE A 53 -1.00 -7.95 1.71
C ILE A 53 -0.88 -7.44 0.27
N LYS A 54 0.23 -7.71 -0.42
CA LYS A 54 0.44 -7.29 -1.81
C LYS A 54 -0.69 -7.76 -2.71
N MET A 55 -1.02 -9.06 -2.66
CA MET A 55 -2.10 -9.64 -3.45
C MET A 55 -3.46 -8.98 -3.14
N ARG A 56 -3.70 -8.57 -1.89
CA ARG A 56 -4.95 -7.90 -1.51
C ARG A 56 -5.02 -6.47 -2.03
N VAL A 57 -3.90 -5.75 -2.01
CA VAL A 57 -3.75 -4.40 -2.57
C VAL A 57 -3.92 -4.45 -4.09
N ASP A 58 -3.21 -5.33 -4.79
CA ASP A 58 -3.30 -5.50 -6.25
C ASP A 58 -4.77 -5.79 -6.66
N LYS A 59 -5.44 -6.70 -5.93
CA LYS A 59 -6.87 -7.00 -6.16
C LYS A 59 -7.81 -5.82 -5.91
N ALA A 60 -7.46 -4.92 -4.99
CA ALA A 60 -8.27 -3.73 -4.70
C ALA A 60 -8.08 -2.69 -5.80
N ILE A 61 -6.84 -2.45 -6.23
CA ILE A 61 -6.49 -1.52 -7.33
C ILE A 61 -7.13 -1.99 -8.64
N ALA A 62 -7.05 -3.28 -8.97
CA ALA A 62 -7.66 -3.83 -10.19
C ALA A 62 -9.19 -3.67 -10.25
N LYS A 63 -9.85 -3.45 -9.10
CA LYS A 63 -11.30 -3.18 -9.02
C LYS A 63 -11.62 -1.68 -8.96
N ALA A 64 -10.62 -0.83 -8.79
CA ALA A 64 -10.83 0.60 -8.68
C ALA A 64 -11.33 1.15 -10.03
N PRO A 65 -12.34 2.04 -10.03
CA PRO A 65 -12.72 2.78 -11.22
C PRO A 65 -11.56 3.62 -11.74
N THR A 66 -11.54 3.88 -13.04
CA THR A 66 -10.62 4.87 -13.63
C THR A 66 -11.15 6.28 -13.34
N TYR A 67 -10.31 7.15 -12.77
CA TYR A 67 -10.66 8.56 -12.58
C TYR A 67 -9.94 9.43 -13.61
N HIS A 68 -10.58 10.53 -14.00
CA HIS A 68 -9.99 11.48 -14.94
C HIS A 68 -8.76 12.14 -14.33
N GLY A 69 -7.61 12.05 -15.02
CA GLY A 69 -6.34 12.61 -14.56
C GLY A 69 -5.52 11.68 -13.68
N ASP A 70 -5.96 10.42 -13.46
CA ASP A 70 -5.13 9.42 -12.81
C ASP A 70 -3.84 9.20 -13.61
N PRO A 71 -2.66 9.25 -12.96
CA PRO A 71 -1.44 8.74 -13.53
C PRO A 71 -1.59 7.27 -13.94
N ASN A 72 -0.80 6.85 -14.93
CA ASN A 72 -0.73 5.43 -15.25
C ASN A 72 0.16 4.71 -14.23
N TYR A 73 -0.40 4.43 -13.04
CA TYR A 73 0.31 3.81 -11.92
C TYR A 73 0.93 2.46 -12.27
N GLU A 74 0.31 1.68 -13.17
CA GLU A 74 0.88 0.41 -13.63
C GLU A 74 2.14 0.62 -14.45
N GLN A 75 2.13 1.61 -15.35
CA GLN A 75 3.32 1.98 -16.13
C GLN A 75 4.43 2.53 -15.23
N GLU A 76 4.10 3.37 -14.24
CA GLU A 76 5.07 3.86 -13.25
C GLU A 76 5.70 2.70 -12.46
N TYR A 77 4.89 1.77 -11.98
CA TYR A 77 5.37 0.57 -11.29
C TYR A 77 6.29 -0.29 -12.17
N LEU A 78 5.92 -0.51 -13.44
CA LEU A 78 6.76 -1.26 -14.37
C LEU A 78 8.11 -0.58 -14.62
N VAL A 79 8.13 0.76 -14.71
CA VAL A 79 9.38 1.52 -14.85
C VAL A 79 10.27 1.36 -13.62
N GLU A 80 9.72 1.49 -12.40
CA GLU A 80 10.49 1.33 -11.16
C GLU A 80 11.01 -0.10 -11.00
N LYS A 81 10.23 -1.09 -11.42
CA LYS A 81 10.66 -2.50 -11.44
C LYS A 81 11.81 -2.76 -12.41
N ILE A 82 11.78 -2.16 -13.61
CA ILE A 82 12.87 -2.26 -14.59
C ILE A 82 14.15 -1.61 -14.04
N LYS A 83 14.01 -0.50 -13.30
CA LYS A 83 15.15 0.16 -12.64
C LYS A 83 15.71 -0.63 -11.45
N GLY A 84 14.98 -1.64 -10.94
CA GLY A 84 15.36 -2.41 -9.77
C GLY A 84 15.11 -1.69 -8.44
N ASN A 85 14.26 -0.66 -8.44
CA ASN A 85 13.86 0.05 -7.22
C ASN A 85 12.75 -0.68 -6.46
N VAL A 86 12.06 -1.61 -7.14
CA VAL A 86 10.99 -2.48 -6.62
C VAL A 86 11.08 -3.87 -7.27
#